data_AF-A0A0N5AL91-F1
#
_entry.id   AF-A0A0N5AL91-F1
#
_cell.length_a   1.000
_cell.length_b   1.000
_cell.length_c   1.000
_cell.angle_alpha   90.00
_cell.angle_beta   90.00
_cell.angle_gamma   90.00
#
_symmetry.space_group_name_H-M   'P 1'
#
loop_
_entity.id
_entity.type
_entity.pdbx_description
1 polymer ?
#
loop_
_entity_poly.entity_id
_entity_poly.type
_entity_poly.pdbx_seq_one_letter_code
_entity_poly.pdbx_strand_id
1 'polypeptide(L)'
;MSDPYSRNAKDHEPSPSSASDIERWQPTHEERELLRMTWSNDFEFLYQLGTNIYTYIFNTNPKAKSLFPFVKLYGNDWKECREFRSQALKFAQTLSLAIKNLYSMDQLVPLVYDIGAKHCKYAHRGFEPKHWDVFLDAMEQALSDHIRSLETLNDAQKLAATAAWRTLSLFIIIHMKRGFQDGLKRKNYS
;
A
#
# COMPACT_ATOMS: atom_id res chain seq x y z
N MET A 1 4.44 -33.71 40.85
CA MET A 1 5.51 -33.29 39.92
C MET A 1 4.82 -32.81 38.67
N SER A 2 4.78 -31.49 38.48
CA SER A 2 3.97 -30.82 37.48
C SER A 2 4.90 -30.23 36.43
N ASP A 3 4.66 -30.56 35.18
CA ASP A 3 5.45 -30.17 34.00
C ASP A 3 5.46 -28.63 33.80
N PRO A 4 6.63 -27.96 33.72
CA PRO A 4 6.71 -26.51 33.63
C PRO A 4 6.62 -25.92 32.21
N TYR A 5 6.28 -26.71 31.17
CA TYR A 5 6.29 -26.23 29.77
C TYR A 5 4.94 -26.10 29.07
N SER A 6 3.83 -26.01 29.81
CA SER A 6 2.55 -25.61 29.19
C SER A 6 2.48 -24.08 29.06
N ARG A 7 3.17 -23.51 28.05
CA ARG A 7 2.92 -22.14 27.58
C ARG A 7 1.86 -22.16 26.49
N ASN A 8 0.82 -21.38 26.74
CA ASN A 8 -0.36 -21.15 25.90
C ASN A 8 -0.04 -21.04 24.41
N ALA A 9 -0.65 -21.90 23.60
CA ALA A 9 -0.87 -21.70 22.18
C ALA A 9 -2.04 -20.73 21.95
N LYS A 10 -1.90 -19.50 22.45
CA LYS A 10 -2.77 -18.37 22.11
C LYS A 10 -1.81 -17.24 21.75
N ASP A 11 -1.60 -17.02 20.45
CA ASP A 11 -1.17 -15.76 19.80
C ASP A 11 -0.86 -16.02 18.32
N HIS A 12 -1.74 -16.74 17.63
CA HIS A 12 -1.81 -16.69 16.16
C HIS A 12 -3.26 -16.37 15.83
N GLU A 13 -3.60 -15.08 15.88
CA GLU A 13 -4.84 -14.63 15.26
C GLU A 13 -4.76 -14.96 13.76
N PRO A 14 -5.76 -15.65 13.19
CA PRO A 14 -5.77 -15.93 11.76
C PRO A 14 -5.80 -14.61 10.99
N SER A 15 -5.07 -14.55 9.88
CA SER A 15 -5.10 -13.39 8.99
C SER A 15 -6.56 -13.03 8.63
N PRO A 16 -6.91 -11.73 8.62
CA PRO A 16 -8.28 -11.28 8.38
C PRO A 16 -8.86 -11.85 7.08
N SER A 17 -10.01 -12.52 7.18
CA SER A 17 -10.62 -13.28 6.08
C SER A 17 -11.74 -12.55 5.35
N SER A 18 -12.25 -11.45 5.91
CA SER A 18 -13.31 -10.62 5.31
C SER A 18 -12.92 -9.14 5.21
N ALA A 19 -13.59 -8.40 4.32
CA ALA A 19 -13.36 -6.97 4.13
C ALA A 19 -13.67 -6.15 5.41
N SER A 20 -14.62 -6.59 6.23
CA SER A 20 -14.91 -5.97 7.53
C SER A 20 -13.81 -6.21 8.56
N ASP A 21 -13.14 -7.35 8.50
CA ASP A 21 -12.01 -7.65 9.39
C ASP A 21 -10.81 -6.79 9.02
N ILE A 22 -10.52 -6.67 7.72
CA ILE A 22 -9.44 -5.80 7.22
C ILE A 22 -9.69 -4.34 7.62
N GLU A 23 -10.92 -3.84 7.53
CA GLU A 23 -11.24 -2.45 7.86
C GLU A 23 -10.85 -2.08 9.30
N ARG A 24 -11.00 -3.03 10.23
CA ARG A 24 -10.75 -2.87 11.67
C ARG A 24 -9.42 -3.47 12.11
N TRP A 25 -8.63 -3.98 11.16
CA TRP A 25 -7.39 -4.68 11.44
C TRP A 25 -6.43 -3.80 12.24
N GLN A 26 -5.80 -4.43 13.22
CA GLN A 26 -4.70 -3.89 14.00
C GLN A 26 -3.53 -4.84 13.83
N PRO A 27 -2.33 -4.37 13.45
CA PRO A 27 -1.20 -5.26 13.34
C PRO A 27 -0.84 -5.83 14.72
N THR A 28 -0.45 -7.10 14.77
CA THR A 28 0.17 -7.70 15.95
C THR A 28 1.55 -7.09 16.20
N HIS A 29 2.16 -7.39 17.35
CA HIS A 29 3.55 -6.95 17.61
C HIS A 29 4.51 -7.50 16.55
N GLU A 30 4.36 -8.77 16.19
CA GLU A 30 5.21 -9.44 15.20
C GLU A 30 5.04 -8.82 13.80
N GLU A 31 3.80 -8.56 13.37
CA GLU A 31 3.54 -7.88 12.09
C GLU A 31 4.15 -6.48 12.05
N ARG A 32 4.05 -5.71 13.15
CA ARG A 32 4.69 -4.38 13.23
C ARG A 32 6.19 -4.45 13.04
N GLU A 33 6.85 -5.38 13.73
CA GLU A 33 8.29 -5.54 13.63
C GLU A 33 8.71 -6.01 12.23
N LEU A 34 7.98 -6.95 11.62
CA LEU A 34 8.24 -7.37 10.24
C LEU A 34 8.07 -6.21 9.24
N LEU A 35 6.99 -5.43 9.36
CA LEU A 35 6.75 -4.26 8.52
C LEU A 35 7.85 -3.20 8.68
N ARG A 36 8.35 -2.98 9.90
CA ARG A 36 9.46 -2.05 10.18
C ARG A 36 10.78 -2.57 9.64
N MET A 37 11.10 -3.85 9.85
CA MET A 37 12.36 -4.48 9.41
C MET A 37 12.48 -4.55 7.89
N THR A 38 11.36 -4.69 7.19
CA THR A 38 11.31 -4.78 5.72
C THR A 38 11.04 -3.43 5.03
N TRP A 39 10.98 -2.34 5.79
CA TRP A 39 10.87 -0.99 5.26
C TRP A 39 12.21 -0.26 5.29
N SER A 40 12.51 0.48 4.23
CA SER A 40 13.65 1.40 4.19
C SER A 40 13.19 2.84 3.92
N ASN A 41 13.86 3.79 4.57
CA ASN A 41 13.69 5.23 4.30
C ASN A 41 14.71 5.77 3.31
N ASP A 42 15.54 4.89 2.73
CA ASP A 42 16.52 5.27 1.71
C ASP A 42 15.83 5.81 0.45
N PHE A 43 16.35 6.91 -0.09
CA PHE A 43 15.74 7.58 -1.23
C PHE A 43 15.66 6.67 -2.47
N GLU A 44 16.73 5.94 -2.76
CA GLU A 44 16.82 5.08 -3.93
C GLU A 44 15.80 3.94 -3.83
N PHE A 45 15.72 3.31 -2.64
CA PHE A 45 14.68 2.33 -2.36
C PHE A 45 13.26 2.89 -2.59
N LEU A 46 12.94 4.06 -2.01
CA LEU A 46 11.62 4.65 -2.12
C LEU A 46 11.26 5.01 -3.56
N TYR A 47 12.22 5.53 -4.31
CA TYR A 47 12.02 5.87 -5.71
C TYR A 47 11.87 4.63 -6.59
N GLN A 48 12.69 3.61 -6.38
CA GLN A 48 12.62 2.35 -7.11
C GLN A 48 11.32 1.60 -6.82
N LEU A 49 10.88 1.57 -5.56
CA LEU A 49 9.60 0.98 -5.17
C LEU A 49 8.43 1.65 -5.92
N GLY A 50 8.36 2.98 -5.90
CA GLY A 50 7.34 3.73 -6.65
C GLY A 50 7.42 3.49 -8.16
N THR A 51 8.64 3.38 -8.69
CA THR A 51 8.89 3.12 -10.12
C THR A 51 8.43 1.73 -10.55
N ASN A 52 8.70 0.71 -9.74
CA ASN A 52 8.29 -0.67 -9.98
C ASN A 52 6.77 -0.78 -9.97
N ILE A 53 6.11 -0.13 -9.01
CA ILE A 53 4.64 -0.12 -8.89
C ILE A 53 4.00 0.51 -10.13
N TYR A 54 4.42 1.70 -10.54
CA TYR A 54 3.86 2.34 -11.74
C TYR A 54 4.20 1.60 -13.02
N THR A 55 5.40 1.00 -13.12
CA THR A 55 5.77 0.17 -14.26
C THR A 55 4.84 -1.04 -14.36
N TYR A 56 4.57 -1.74 -13.25
CA TYR A 56 3.63 -2.85 -13.22
C TYR A 56 2.23 -2.40 -13.66
N ILE A 57 1.70 -1.32 -13.08
CA ILE A 57 0.37 -0.81 -13.39
C ILE A 57 0.23 -0.47 -14.87
N PHE A 58 1.22 0.21 -15.45
CA PHE A 58 1.18 0.62 -16.85
C PHE A 58 1.42 -0.53 -17.83
N ASN A 59 2.04 -1.62 -17.39
CA ASN A 59 2.16 -2.83 -18.19
C ASN A 59 0.87 -3.68 -18.12
N THR A 60 0.29 -3.84 -16.93
CA THR A 60 -0.93 -4.63 -16.71
C THR A 60 -2.20 -3.90 -17.16
N ASN A 61 -2.23 -2.58 -17.02
CA ASN A 61 -3.32 -1.72 -17.46
C ASN A 61 -2.79 -0.48 -18.22
N PRO A 62 -2.40 -0.63 -19.51
CA PRO A 62 -1.85 0.47 -20.30
C PRO A 62 -2.78 1.69 -20.40
N LYS A 63 -4.10 1.50 -20.32
CA LYS A 63 -5.08 2.59 -20.34
C LYS A 63 -4.93 3.54 -19.15
N ALA A 64 -4.39 3.07 -18.02
CA ALA A 64 -4.13 3.91 -16.85
C ALA A 64 -3.14 5.05 -17.14
N LYS A 65 -2.27 4.93 -18.16
CA LYS A 65 -1.38 6.01 -18.60
C LYS A 65 -2.15 7.30 -18.96
N SER A 66 -3.39 7.19 -19.45
CA SER A 66 -4.22 8.34 -19.81
C SER A 66 -4.56 9.26 -18.62
N LEU A 67 -4.49 8.74 -17.39
CA LEU A 67 -4.71 9.52 -16.16
C LEU A 67 -3.58 10.52 -15.88
N PHE A 68 -2.43 10.34 -16.53
CA PHE A 68 -1.19 11.06 -16.27
C PHE A 68 -0.77 11.87 -17.50
N PRO A 69 -1.10 13.18 -17.56
CA PRO A 69 -0.80 14.02 -18.72
C PRO A 69 0.67 14.05 -19.13
N PHE A 70 1.59 13.95 -18.16
CA PHE A 70 3.02 13.91 -18.42
C PHE A 70 3.43 12.69 -19.27
N VAL A 71 2.71 11.56 -19.19
CA VAL A 71 3.02 10.39 -20.02
C VAL A 71 2.80 10.70 -21.50
N LYS A 72 1.77 11.51 -21.82
CA LYS A 72 1.55 11.99 -23.19
C LYS A 72 2.63 13.00 -23.63
N LEU A 73 3.09 13.85 -22.70
CA LEU A 73 4.10 14.87 -22.98
C LEU A 73 5.48 14.27 -23.28
N TYR A 74 5.88 13.25 -22.52
CA TYR A 74 7.23 12.65 -22.60
C TYR A 74 7.28 11.34 -23.39
N GLY A 75 6.14 10.80 -23.85
CA GLY A 75 6.11 9.61 -24.70
C GLY A 75 6.71 8.39 -24.03
N ASN A 76 7.75 7.79 -24.63
CA ASN A 76 8.45 6.62 -24.08
C ASN A 76 9.38 6.98 -22.90
N ASP A 77 9.80 8.25 -22.82
CA ASP A 77 10.76 8.74 -21.82
C ASP A 77 10.06 9.27 -20.55
N TRP A 78 8.79 8.93 -20.36
CA TRP A 78 7.99 9.37 -19.21
C TRP A 78 8.59 8.97 -17.86
N LYS A 79 9.46 7.96 -17.80
CA LYS A 79 10.18 7.56 -16.59
C LYS A 79 11.25 8.56 -16.15
N GLU A 80 11.78 9.34 -17.09
CA GLU A 80 12.87 10.29 -16.84
C GLU A 80 12.36 11.67 -16.41
N CYS A 81 11.05 11.92 -16.54
CA CYS A 81 10.48 13.22 -16.24
C CYS A 81 10.32 13.47 -14.73
N ARG A 82 10.45 14.75 -14.35
CA ARG A 82 10.32 15.20 -12.96
C ARG A 82 8.93 14.92 -12.38
N GLU A 83 7.90 14.99 -13.21
CA GLU A 83 6.51 14.73 -12.86
C GLU A 83 6.32 13.29 -12.42
N PHE A 84 6.90 12.34 -13.16
CA PHE A 84 6.87 10.95 -12.79
C PHE A 84 7.66 10.70 -11.52
N ARG A 85 8.86 11.27 -11.39
CA ARG A 85 9.66 11.18 -10.16
C ARG A 85 8.88 11.66 -8.93
N SER A 86 8.19 12.79 -9.04
CA SER A 86 7.30 13.28 -7.98
C SER A 86 6.14 12.32 -7.70
N GLN A 87 5.55 11.73 -8.74
CA GLN A 87 4.42 10.82 -8.60
C GLN A 87 4.80 9.49 -7.94
N ALA A 88 5.94 8.90 -8.30
CA ALA A 88 6.50 7.71 -7.67
C ALA A 88 6.74 7.94 -6.17
N LEU A 89 7.31 9.10 -5.80
CA LEU A 89 7.60 9.42 -4.41
C LEU A 89 6.33 9.68 -3.57
N LYS A 90 5.28 10.30 -4.12
CA LYS A 90 3.99 10.47 -3.41
C LYS A 90 3.39 9.12 -3.00
N PHE A 91 3.61 8.09 -3.80
CA PHE A 91 3.17 6.75 -3.47
C PHE A 91 3.96 6.19 -2.29
N ALA A 92 5.29 6.21 -2.37
CA ALA A 92 6.17 5.76 -1.30
C ALA A 92 5.92 6.53 0.02
N GLN A 93 5.55 7.81 -0.06
CA GLN A 93 5.13 8.63 1.09
C GLN A 93 3.85 8.12 1.76
N THR A 94 2.90 7.57 1.01
CA THR A 94 1.67 6.98 1.58
C THR A 94 2.00 5.73 2.39
N LEU A 95 2.89 4.88 1.89
CA LEU A 95 3.39 3.72 2.65
C LEU A 95 4.24 4.14 3.86
N SER A 96 5.10 5.15 3.70
CA SER A 96 5.87 5.74 4.80
C SER A 96 4.95 6.23 5.93
N LEU A 97 3.82 6.84 5.57
CA LEU A 97 2.83 7.32 6.52
C LEU A 97 2.21 6.16 7.29
N ALA A 98 1.90 5.06 6.62
CA ALA A 98 1.39 3.85 7.25
C ALA A 98 2.41 3.25 8.23
N ILE A 99 3.68 3.13 7.82
CA ILE A 99 4.77 2.64 8.69
C ILE A 99 4.96 3.51 9.94
N LYS A 100 4.84 4.83 9.81
CA LYS A 100 4.92 5.76 10.95
C LYS A 100 3.77 5.62 11.95
N ASN A 101 2.62 5.11 11.52
CA ASN A 101 1.40 5.01 12.33
C ASN A 101 1.05 3.57 12.71
N LEU A 102 1.97 2.60 12.58
CA LEU A 102 1.70 1.19 12.90
C LEU A 102 1.21 0.93 14.33
N TYR A 103 1.55 1.83 15.27
CA TYR A 103 1.14 1.76 16.67
C TYR A 103 -0.10 2.63 16.97
N SER A 104 -0.63 3.34 15.98
CA SER A 104 -1.75 4.28 16.10
C SER A 104 -2.56 4.26 14.80
N MET A 105 -3.10 3.08 14.46
CA MET A 105 -3.84 2.86 13.21
C MET A 105 -5.10 3.74 13.14
N ASP A 106 -5.69 4.09 14.28
CA ASP A 106 -6.78 5.06 14.41
C ASP A 106 -6.40 6.45 13.87
N GLN A 107 -5.14 6.85 13.97
CA GLN A 107 -4.62 8.08 13.37
C GLN A 107 -4.32 7.91 11.88
N LEU A 108 -3.98 6.70 11.43
CA LEU A 108 -3.76 6.41 10.00
C LEU A 108 -5.05 6.52 9.18
N VAL A 109 -6.17 5.98 9.70
CA VAL A 109 -7.47 5.93 9.02
C VAL A 109 -7.89 7.29 8.41
N PRO A 110 -8.01 8.39 9.17
CA PRO A 110 -8.43 9.67 8.60
C PRO A 110 -7.45 10.18 7.54
N LEU A 111 -6.15 9.89 7.67
CA LEU A 111 -5.15 10.34 6.71
C LEU A 111 -5.29 9.63 5.36
N VAL A 112 -5.39 8.31 5.34
CA VAL A 112 -5.57 7.55 4.08
C VAL A 112 -6.96 7.77 3.49
N TYR A 113 -7.97 7.97 4.32
CA TYR A 113 -9.30 8.40 3.89
C TYR A 113 -9.22 9.74 3.14
N ASP A 114 -8.53 10.74 3.69
CA ASP A 114 -8.38 12.05 3.05
C ASP A 114 -7.60 11.99 1.74
N ILE A 115 -6.60 11.11 1.65
CA ILE A 115 -5.92 10.84 0.37
C ILE A 115 -6.95 10.33 -0.65
N GLY A 116 -7.77 9.34 -0.28
CA GLY A 116 -8.87 8.83 -1.10
C GLY A 116 -9.86 9.91 -1.55
N ALA A 117 -10.31 10.75 -0.60
CA ALA A 117 -11.21 11.86 -0.88
C ALA A 117 -10.60 12.85 -1.88
N LYS A 118 -9.31 13.19 -1.75
CA LYS A 118 -8.61 14.05 -2.70
C LYS A 118 -8.52 13.45 -4.10
N HIS A 119 -8.55 12.12 -4.24
CA HIS A 119 -8.51 11.45 -5.55
C HIS A 119 -9.80 11.64 -6.37
N CYS A 120 -10.94 12.01 -5.75
CA CYS A 120 -12.18 12.27 -6.48
C CYS A 120 -12.03 13.37 -7.56
N LYS A 121 -11.06 14.28 -7.37
CA LYS A 121 -10.75 15.31 -8.38
C LYS A 121 -10.25 14.74 -9.70
N TYR A 122 -9.80 13.48 -9.74
CA TYR A 122 -9.35 12.82 -10.96
C TYR A 122 -10.44 11.97 -11.64
N ALA A 123 -11.64 11.89 -11.07
CA ALA A 123 -12.75 11.14 -11.66
C ALA A 123 -13.12 11.64 -13.06
N HIS A 124 -13.04 12.96 -13.30
CA HIS A 124 -13.25 13.55 -14.64
C HIS A 124 -12.24 13.08 -15.70
N ARG A 125 -11.11 12.48 -15.30
CA ARG A 125 -10.12 11.86 -16.19
C ARG A 125 -10.33 10.35 -16.36
N GLY A 126 -11.38 9.79 -15.78
CA GLY A 126 -11.65 8.35 -15.78
C GLY A 126 -11.01 7.60 -14.61
N PHE A 127 -10.56 8.29 -13.55
CA PHE A 127 -10.12 7.59 -12.34
C PHE A 127 -11.32 6.94 -11.65
N GLU A 128 -11.20 5.64 -11.37
CA GLU A 128 -12.23 4.81 -10.74
C GLU A 128 -11.62 3.96 -9.61
N PRO A 129 -12.41 3.55 -8.59
CA PRO A 129 -11.92 2.74 -7.47
C PRO A 129 -11.20 1.45 -7.88
N LYS A 130 -11.57 0.84 -9.01
CA LYS A 130 -10.93 -0.38 -9.53
C LYS A 130 -9.46 -0.22 -9.89
N HIS A 131 -9.00 1.02 -10.10
CA HIS A 131 -7.57 1.26 -10.30
C HIS A 131 -6.78 0.83 -9.06
N TRP A 132 -7.33 1.03 -7.84
CA TRP A 132 -6.72 0.57 -6.58
C TRP A 132 -6.56 -0.94 -6.46
N ASP A 133 -7.34 -1.73 -7.17
CA ASP A 133 -7.15 -3.19 -7.20
C ASP A 133 -5.87 -3.54 -7.96
N VAL A 134 -5.61 -2.90 -9.11
CA VAL A 134 -4.34 -3.06 -9.85
C VAL A 134 -3.16 -2.52 -9.04
N PHE A 135 -3.38 -1.47 -8.22
CA PHE A 135 -2.34 -0.97 -7.31
C PHE A 135 -1.98 -2.01 -6.23
N LEU A 136 -2.94 -2.81 -5.75
CA LEU A 136 -2.66 -3.86 -4.76
C LEU A 136 -1.71 -4.91 -5.32
N ASP A 137 -2.02 -5.43 -6.52
CA ASP A 137 -1.17 -6.43 -7.19
C ASP A 137 0.24 -5.89 -7.45
N ALA A 138 0.33 -4.61 -7.85
CA ALA A 138 1.61 -3.94 -8.08
C ALA A 138 2.43 -3.80 -6.79
N MET A 139 1.80 -3.46 -5.66
CA MET A 139 2.46 -3.38 -4.36
C MET A 139 2.95 -4.76 -3.91
N GLU A 140 2.09 -5.78 -4.05
CA GLU A 140 2.44 -7.14 -3.67
C GLU A 140 3.66 -7.63 -4.45
N GLN A 141 3.70 -7.42 -5.77
CA GLN A 141 4.86 -7.78 -6.58
C GLN A 141 6.13 -7.03 -6.13
N ALA A 142 6.06 -5.69 -6.05
CA ALA A 142 7.24 -4.86 -5.80
C ALA A 142 7.82 -5.08 -4.38
N LEU A 143 6.97 -5.25 -3.37
CA LEU A 143 7.39 -5.51 -2.00
C LEU A 143 7.87 -6.96 -1.83
N SER A 144 7.23 -7.93 -2.47
CA SER A 144 7.69 -9.33 -2.42
C SER A 144 9.09 -9.49 -3.01
N ASP A 145 9.39 -8.82 -4.12
CA ASP A 145 10.73 -8.84 -4.73
C ASP A 145 11.78 -8.24 -3.79
N HIS A 146 11.45 -7.12 -3.13
CA HIS A 146 12.31 -6.52 -2.11
C HIS A 146 12.54 -7.43 -0.91
N ILE A 147 11.46 -7.97 -0.32
CA ILE A 147 11.53 -8.84 0.86
C ILE A 147 12.35 -10.11 0.55
N ARG A 148 12.17 -10.68 -0.65
CA ARG A 148 12.96 -11.84 -1.10
C ARG A 148 14.46 -11.53 -1.16
N SER A 149 14.84 -10.31 -1.52
CA SER A 149 16.25 -9.87 -1.56
C SER A 149 16.89 -9.62 -0.19
N LEU A 150 16.11 -9.59 0.91
CA LEU A 150 16.66 -9.38 2.24
C LEU A 150 17.28 -10.67 2.78
N GLU A 151 18.60 -10.73 2.85
CA GLU A 151 19.35 -11.90 3.36
C GLU A 151 19.23 -12.07 4.89
N THR A 152 18.84 -11.01 5.59
CA THR A 152 18.70 -10.99 7.06
C THR A 152 17.47 -11.74 7.57
N LEU A 153 16.53 -12.09 6.69
CA LEU A 153 15.30 -12.79 7.04
C LEU A 153 15.31 -14.24 6.54
N ASN A 154 14.80 -15.15 7.36
CA ASN A 154 14.53 -16.52 6.91
C ASN A 154 13.22 -16.61 6.09
N ASP A 155 12.97 -17.75 5.46
CA ASP A 155 11.81 -17.93 4.57
C ASP A 155 10.46 -17.73 5.26
N ALA A 156 10.34 -18.17 6.53
CA ALA A 156 9.11 -17.97 7.30
C ALA A 156 8.86 -16.49 7.59
N GLN A 157 9.90 -15.73 7.95
CA GLN A 157 9.83 -14.28 8.16
C GLN A 157 9.51 -13.55 6.86
N LYS A 158 10.09 -13.96 5.72
CA LYS A 158 9.78 -13.38 4.41
C LYS A 158 8.32 -13.59 4.02
N LEU A 159 7.80 -14.79 4.25
CA LEU A 159 6.39 -15.12 3.98
C LEU A 159 5.46 -14.30 4.88
N ALA A 160 5.75 -14.24 6.19
CA ALA A 160 4.97 -13.46 7.15
C ALA A 160 5.01 -11.96 6.85
N ALA A 161 6.18 -11.40 6.49
CA ALA A 161 6.31 -10.00 6.11
C ALA A 161 5.49 -9.68 4.85
N THR A 162 5.53 -10.57 3.85
CA THR A 162 4.73 -10.41 2.62
C THR A 162 3.23 -10.40 2.93
N ALA A 163 2.77 -11.30 3.80
CA ALA A 163 1.38 -11.34 4.25
C ALA A 163 0.97 -10.08 5.04
N ALA A 164 1.85 -9.57 5.92
CA ALA A 164 1.62 -8.34 6.66
C ALA A 164 1.50 -7.12 5.72
N TRP A 165 2.40 -7.02 4.72
CA TRP A 165 2.34 -5.97 3.71
C TRP A 165 1.07 -6.02 2.85
N ARG A 166 0.62 -7.23 2.48
CA ARG A 166 -0.64 -7.42 1.76
C ARG A 166 -1.83 -6.93 2.58
N THR A 167 -1.86 -7.28 3.87
CA THR A 167 -2.91 -6.86 4.81
C THR A 167 -2.92 -5.34 5.02
N LEU A 168 -1.75 -4.73 5.24
CA LEU A 168 -1.61 -3.28 5.37
C LEU A 168 -2.05 -2.55 4.09
N SER A 169 -1.70 -3.08 2.92
CA SER A 169 -2.08 -2.54 1.62
C SER A 169 -3.59 -2.56 1.41
N LEU A 170 -4.24 -3.68 1.76
CA LEU A 170 -5.70 -3.81 1.73
C LEU A 170 -6.38 -2.83 2.70
N PHE A 171 -5.86 -2.71 3.92
CA PHE A 171 -6.33 -1.74 4.91
C PHE A 171 -6.32 -0.31 4.34
N ILE A 172 -5.19 0.12 3.78
CA ILE A 172 -5.04 1.44 3.16
C ILE A 172 -6.05 1.64 2.03
N ILE A 173 -6.17 0.67 1.11
CA ILE A 173 -7.06 0.76 -0.06
C ILE A 173 -8.53 0.84 0.36
N ILE A 174 -8.98 0.06 1.34
CA ILE A 174 -10.37 0.10 1.81
C ILE A 174 -10.73 1.50 2.31
N HIS A 175 -9.88 2.11 3.13
CA HIS A 175 -10.12 3.45 3.66
C HIS A 175 -10.01 4.53 2.57
N MET A 176 -9.08 4.39 1.63
CA MET A 176 -8.99 5.29 0.46
C MET A 176 -10.24 5.20 -0.43
N LYS A 177 -10.75 3.99 -0.71
CA LYS A 177 -11.97 3.79 -1.50
C LYS A 177 -13.18 4.45 -0.86
N ARG A 178 -13.31 4.39 0.45
CA ARG A 178 -14.38 5.08 1.21
C ARG A 178 -14.28 6.58 1.09
N GLY A 179 -13.09 7.13 1.36
CA GLY A 179 -12.84 8.56 1.19
C GLY A 179 -13.17 9.06 -0.19
N PHE A 180 -12.82 8.28 -1.23
CA PHE A 180 -13.16 8.60 -2.61
C PHE A 180 -14.66 8.63 -2.88
N GLN A 181 -15.40 7.60 -2.43
CA GLN A 181 -16.85 7.51 -2.63
C GLN A 181 -17.58 8.67 -1.96
N ASP A 182 -17.22 9.00 -0.72
CA ASP A 182 -17.85 10.12 -0.01
C ASP A 182 -17.40 11.47 -0.59
N GLY A 183 -16.17 11.57 -1.08
CA GLY A 183 -15.69 12.72 -1.85
C GLY A 183 -16.50 12.95 -3.14
N LEU A 184 -16.87 11.89 -3.86
CA LEU A 184 -17.74 11.98 -5.03
C LEU A 184 -19.15 12.43 -4.67
N LYS A 185 -19.76 11.85 -3.62
CA LYS A 185 -21.09 12.27 -3.16
C LYS A 185 -21.11 13.76 -2.85
N ARG A 186 -20.14 14.26 -2.07
CA ARG A 186 -20.05 15.69 -1.71
C ARG A 186 -19.99 16.61 -2.92
N LYS A 187 -19.28 16.21 -3.99
CA LYS A 187 -19.20 16.98 -5.24
C LYS A 187 -20.46 16.95 -6.08
N ASN A 188 -21.23 15.88 -6.02
CA ASN A 188 -22.49 15.77 -6.76
C ASN A 188 -23.62 16.59 -6.12
N TYR A 189 -23.45 17.02 -4.85
CA TYR A 189 -24.40 17.86 -4.12
C TYR A 189 -23.91 19.32 -3.95
N SER A 190 -22.79 19.72 -4.58
CA SER A 190 -22.24 21.09 -4.55
C SER A 190 -22.40 21.78 -5.89
#